data_AF-A0A9P5PMC8-F1
#
_entry.id   AF-A0A9P5PMC8-F1
#
_cell.length_a   1.000
_cell.length_b   1.000
_cell.length_c   1.000
_cell.angle_alpha   90.00
_cell.angle_beta   90.00
_cell.angle_gamma   90.00
#
_symmetry.space_group_name_H-M   'P 1'
#
loop_
_entity.id
_entity.type
_entity.pdbx_description
1 polymer ?
#
loop_
_entity_poly.entity_id
_entity_poly.type
_entity_poly.pdbx_seq_one_letter_code
_entity_poly.pdbx_strand_id
1 'polypeptide(L)'
;MSYFHFFVIPTQKVYNIVSLTDSAIIHEMISHFKTFWAQPGAAQKCIDRINLAVTEHVDQVLAHLDHEQKSMFNEVVKDVRKYADECSVPLRTLNAEDFVFGFHAMPDSSVGHLHMHVLPLSETFRRFSTDAHDVKTIPARAVIEVLDAETEGDTH
;
A
#
# COMPACT_ATOMS: atom_id res chain seq x y z
N MET A 1 -0.94 4.96 9.32
CA MET A 1 -0.39 4.47 8.05
C MET A 1 0.72 3.47 8.32
N SER A 2 0.84 2.41 7.52
CA SER A 2 1.95 1.45 7.59
C SER A 2 3.27 2.06 7.10
N TYR A 3 4.41 1.46 7.45
CA TYR A 3 5.72 1.84 6.90
C TYR A 3 5.78 1.58 5.39
N PHE A 4 5.30 0.42 4.95
CA PHE A 4 5.22 0.06 3.54
C PHE A 4 3.75 -0.04 3.12
N HIS A 5 3.41 0.76 2.10
CA HIS A 5 2.10 0.77 1.47
C HIS A 5 2.30 0.96 -0.02
N PHE A 6 2.07 -0.09 -0.80
CA PHE A 6 2.33 -0.08 -2.23
C PHE A 6 1.01 -0.08 -2.99
N PHE A 7 0.95 0.70 -4.06
CA PHE A 7 -0.20 0.76 -4.95
C PHE A 7 0.12 0.07 -6.27
N VAL A 8 -0.70 -0.90 -6.64
CA VAL A 8 -0.74 -1.41 -8.00
C VAL A 8 -1.89 -0.72 -8.70
N ILE A 9 -1.63 -0.15 -9.87
CA ILE A 9 -2.61 0.58 -10.66
C ILE A 9 -2.60 -0.04 -12.06
N PRO A 10 -3.75 -0.55 -12.56
CA PRO A 10 -3.81 -1.08 -13.90
C PRO A 10 -3.73 0.05 -14.92
N THR A 11 -3.22 -0.26 -16.11
CA THR A 11 -3.18 0.69 -17.24
C THR A 11 -4.58 0.96 -17.79
N GLN A 12 -5.49 -0.01 -17.66
CA GLN A 12 -6.89 0.15 -18.03
C GLN A 12 -7.57 1.20 -17.14
N LYS A 13 -8.37 2.05 -17.77
CA LYS A 13 -9.15 3.10 -17.10
C LYS A 13 -10.41 2.52 -16.48
N VAL A 14 -10.27 1.97 -15.28
CA VAL A 14 -11.38 1.46 -14.47
C VAL A 14 -11.63 2.42 -13.32
N TYR A 15 -12.89 2.85 -13.14
CA TYR A 15 -13.26 3.81 -12.09
C TYR A 15 -12.98 3.28 -10.68
N ASN A 16 -13.53 2.12 -10.32
CA ASN A 16 -13.25 1.45 -9.06
C ASN A 16 -13.58 -0.05 -9.19
N ILE A 17 -13.24 -0.83 -8.16
CA ILE A 17 -13.45 -2.26 -8.02
C ILE A 17 -14.91 -2.68 -8.21
N VAL A 18 -15.86 -1.83 -7.78
CA VAL A 18 -17.31 -2.05 -7.96
C VAL A 18 -17.78 -1.94 -9.42
N SER A 19 -16.91 -1.51 -10.33
CA SER A 19 -17.21 -1.39 -11.76
C SER A 19 -16.70 -2.58 -12.58
N LEU A 20 -16.08 -3.58 -11.92
CA LEU A 20 -15.62 -4.78 -12.58
C LEU A 20 -16.77 -5.76 -12.81
N THR A 21 -16.70 -6.47 -13.93
CA THR A 21 -17.63 -7.56 -14.29
C THR A 21 -16.95 -8.94 -14.23
N ASP A 22 -15.62 -8.97 -14.08
CA ASP A 22 -14.82 -10.19 -13.96
C ASP A 22 -13.56 -9.93 -13.12
N SER A 23 -12.91 -11.00 -12.69
CA SER A 23 -11.75 -10.99 -11.81
C SER A 23 -10.39 -10.87 -12.54
N ALA A 24 -10.36 -10.82 -13.87
CA ALA A 24 -9.13 -10.97 -14.66
C ALA A 24 -8.11 -9.86 -14.36
N ILE A 25 -8.58 -8.62 -14.25
CA ILE A 25 -7.71 -7.47 -13.95
C ILE A 25 -7.12 -7.55 -12.54
N ILE A 26 -7.86 -8.12 -11.56
CA ILE A 26 -7.36 -8.30 -10.20
C ILE A 26 -6.21 -9.30 -10.21
N HIS A 27 -6.37 -10.42 -10.94
CA HIS A 27 -5.31 -11.40 -11.14
C HIS A 27 -4.08 -10.81 -11.83
N GLU A 28 -4.28 -9.96 -12.85
CA GLU A 28 -3.19 -9.24 -13.51
C GLU A 28 -2.43 -8.36 -12.51
N MET A 29 -3.14 -7.58 -11.70
CA MET A 29 -2.54 -6.68 -10.71
C MET A 29 -1.73 -7.46 -9.64
N ILE A 30 -2.28 -8.58 -9.14
CA ILE A 30 -1.57 -9.46 -8.19
C ILE A 30 -0.32 -10.03 -8.87
N SER A 31 -0.45 -10.59 -10.07
CA SER A 31 0.66 -11.16 -10.84
C SER A 31 1.76 -10.12 -11.10
N HIS A 32 1.39 -8.88 -11.41
CA HIS A 32 2.32 -7.79 -11.64
C HIS A 32 3.12 -7.47 -10.38
N PHE A 33 2.47 -7.36 -9.22
CA PHE A 33 3.18 -7.15 -7.95
C PHE A 33 4.10 -8.32 -7.63
N LYS A 34 3.61 -9.57 -7.72
CA LYS A 34 4.43 -10.76 -7.43
C LYS A 34 5.67 -10.81 -8.34
N THR A 35 5.50 -10.50 -9.62
CA THR A 35 6.59 -10.43 -10.60
C THR A 35 7.58 -9.32 -10.25
N PHE A 36 7.10 -8.12 -9.89
CA PHE A 36 7.95 -7.02 -9.45
C PHE A 36 8.74 -7.38 -8.19
N TRP A 37 8.06 -7.92 -7.17
CA TRP A 37 8.67 -8.21 -5.87
C TRP A 37 9.72 -9.31 -5.94
N ALA A 38 9.57 -10.26 -6.85
CA ALA A 38 10.55 -11.31 -7.12
C ALA A 38 11.85 -10.78 -7.76
N GLN A 39 11.88 -9.55 -8.27
CA GLN A 39 13.08 -9.00 -8.89
C GLN A 39 14.18 -8.71 -7.84
N PRO A 40 15.45 -9.02 -8.14
CA PRO A 40 16.57 -8.63 -7.29
C PRO A 40 16.55 -7.12 -6.98
N GLY A 41 16.58 -6.80 -5.69
CA GLY A 41 16.60 -5.41 -5.21
C GLY A 41 15.25 -4.67 -5.26
N ALA A 42 14.12 -5.34 -5.55
CA ALA A 42 12.80 -4.71 -5.50
C ALA A 42 12.51 -4.02 -4.15
N ALA A 43 12.74 -4.74 -3.04
CA ALA A 43 12.61 -4.18 -1.70
C ALA A 43 13.52 -2.96 -1.48
N GLN A 44 14.77 -3.01 -1.96
CA GLN A 44 15.70 -1.89 -1.82
C GLN A 44 15.22 -0.66 -2.60
N LYS A 45 14.75 -0.83 -3.84
CA LYS A 45 14.15 0.27 -4.62
C LYS A 45 13.00 0.94 -3.88
N CYS A 46 12.15 0.15 -3.23
CA CYS A 46 11.05 0.67 -2.42
C CYS A 46 11.55 1.44 -1.19
N ILE A 47 12.51 0.88 -0.45
CA ILE A 47 13.11 1.54 0.72
C ILE A 47 13.73 2.88 0.33
N ASP A 48 14.47 2.92 -0.78
CA ASP A 48 15.11 4.14 -1.28
C ASP A 48 14.07 5.22 -1.60
N ARG A 49 12.93 4.84 -2.21
CA ARG A 49 11.84 5.78 -2.52
C ARG A 49 11.13 6.28 -1.26
N ILE A 50 10.91 5.43 -0.27
CA ILE A 50 10.32 5.83 1.02
C ILE A 50 11.25 6.82 1.73
N ASN A 51 12.55 6.51 1.80
CA ASN A 51 13.53 7.38 2.45
C ASN A 51 13.68 8.73 1.76
N LEU A 52 13.64 8.74 0.42
CA LEU A 52 13.63 9.97 -0.36
C LEU A 52 12.39 10.82 -0.04
N ALA A 53 11.19 10.22 -0.07
CA ALA A 53 9.94 10.92 0.23
C ALA A 53 9.91 11.49 1.66
N VAL A 54 10.40 10.74 2.64
CA VAL A 54 10.55 11.22 4.02
C VAL A 54 11.50 12.41 4.08
N THR A 55 12.65 12.33 3.41
CA THR A 55 13.65 13.42 3.39
C THR A 55 13.07 14.69 2.76
N GLU A 56 12.48 14.57 1.57
CA GLU A 56 11.87 15.69 0.86
C GLU A 56 10.73 16.33 1.67
N HIS A 57 9.90 15.51 2.33
CA HIS A 57 8.82 16.03 3.17
C HIS A 57 9.34 16.74 4.42
N VAL A 58 10.37 16.18 5.08
CA VAL A 58 11.02 16.81 6.23
C VAL A 58 11.60 18.17 5.86
N ASP A 59 12.30 18.26 4.72
CA ASP A 59 12.88 19.52 4.25
C ASP A 59 11.80 20.56 3.95
N GLN A 60 10.70 20.14 3.30
CA GLN A 60 9.56 21.01 3.02
C GLN A 60 8.91 21.54 4.30
N VAL A 61 8.70 20.70 5.32
CA VAL A 61 8.10 21.13 6.58
C VAL A 61 9.03 22.07 7.33
N LEU A 62 10.32 21.71 7.45
CA LEU A 62 11.32 22.53 8.15
C LEU A 62 11.46 23.95 7.57
N ALA A 63 11.21 24.13 6.27
CA ALA A 63 11.23 25.45 5.63
C ALA A 63 10.17 26.42 6.17
N HIS A 64 9.09 25.91 6.78
CA HIS A 64 7.94 26.70 7.24
C HIS A 64 7.82 26.80 8.77
N LEU A 65 8.73 26.15 9.52
CA LEU A 65 8.70 26.13 10.98
C LEU A 65 9.63 27.18 11.60
N ASP A 66 9.21 27.75 12.73
CA ASP A 66 10.07 28.57 13.59
C ASP A 66 11.07 27.70 14.39
N HIS A 67 11.93 28.33 15.18
CA HIS A 67 13.00 27.63 15.91
C HIS A 67 12.47 26.64 16.96
N GLU A 68 11.40 26.97 17.69
CA GLU A 68 10.83 26.10 18.72
C GLU A 68 10.15 24.88 18.08
N GLN A 69 9.35 25.14 17.04
CA GLN A 69 8.68 24.11 16.25
C GLN A 69 9.67 23.16 15.57
N LYS A 70 10.79 23.68 15.06
CA LYS A 70 11.87 22.87 14.47
C LYS A 70 12.44 21.87 15.47
N SER A 71 12.64 22.30 16.72
CA SER A 71 13.16 21.40 17.76
C SER A 71 12.19 20.24 18.02
N MET A 72 10.89 20.55 18.18
CA MET A 72 9.86 19.52 18.39
C MET A 72 9.73 18.59 17.19
N PHE A 73 9.71 19.15 15.98
CA PHE A 73 9.61 18.38 14.75
C PHE A 73 10.82 17.45 14.55
N ASN A 74 12.04 17.90 14.87
CA ASN A 74 13.23 17.08 14.76
C ASN A 74 13.19 15.84 15.66
N GLU A 75 12.60 15.91 16.86
CA GLU A 75 12.40 14.72 17.69
C GLU A 75 11.45 13.73 17.03
N VAL A 76 10.33 14.20 16.45
CA VAL A 76 9.42 13.35 15.68
C VAL A 76 10.14 12.70 14.48
N VAL A 77 10.98 13.45 13.77
CA VAL A 77 11.76 12.94 12.63
C VAL A 77 12.74 11.85 13.06
N LYS A 78 13.36 11.97 14.25
CA LYS A 78 14.23 10.91 14.79
C LYS A 78 13.46 9.61 15.00
N ASP A 79 12.26 9.67 15.58
CA ASP A 79 11.42 8.49 15.79
C ASP A 79 10.95 7.87 14.47
N VAL A 80 10.60 8.70 13.47
CA VAL A 80 10.26 8.24 12.11
C VAL A 80 11.44 7.51 11.47
N ARG A 81 12.65 8.06 11.54
CA ARG A 81 13.86 7.43 10.99
C ARG A 81 14.20 6.13 11.70
N LYS A 82 14.12 6.11 13.03
CA LYS A 82 14.33 4.89 13.82
C LYS A 82 13.35 3.79 13.41
N TYR A 83 12.07 4.12 13.27
CA TYR A 83 11.07 3.17 12.81
C TYR A 83 11.33 2.70 11.38
N ALA A 84 11.76 3.59 10.48
CA ALA A 84 12.14 3.23 9.13
C ALA A 84 13.31 2.22 9.11
N ASP A 85 14.33 2.43 9.94
CA ASP A 85 15.46 1.51 10.05
C ASP A 85 15.02 0.14 10.58
N GLU A 86 14.19 0.12 11.63
CA GLU A 86 13.59 -1.09 12.21
C GLU A 86 12.79 -1.90 11.18
N CYS A 87 12.07 -1.24 10.27
CA CYS A 87 11.30 -1.91 9.22
C CYS A 87 12.11 -2.28 7.98
N SER A 88 13.19 -1.56 7.68
CA SER A 88 13.93 -1.74 6.42
C SER A 88 14.56 -3.14 6.31
N VAL A 89 15.08 -3.69 7.40
CA VAL A 89 15.73 -5.01 7.40
C VAL A 89 14.70 -6.12 7.20
N PRO A 90 13.60 -6.20 7.99
CA PRO A 90 12.52 -7.16 7.75
C PRO A 90 11.89 -7.03 6.36
N LEU A 91 11.78 -5.82 5.80
CA LEU A 91 11.17 -5.65 4.47
C LEU A 91 11.96 -6.39 3.38
N ARG A 92 13.30 -6.47 3.51
CA ARG A 92 14.16 -7.16 2.55
C ARG A 92 14.03 -8.68 2.62
N THR A 93 13.48 -9.22 3.71
CA THR A 93 13.31 -10.67 3.90
C THR A 93 11.93 -11.16 3.49
N LEU A 94 11.00 -10.26 3.16
CA LEU A 94 9.65 -10.65 2.76
C LEU A 94 9.62 -11.27 1.36
N ASN A 95 8.85 -12.34 1.23
CA ASN A 95 8.44 -12.89 -0.05
C ASN A 95 7.03 -12.40 -0.42
N ALA A 96 6.57 -12.73 -1.63
CA ALA A 96 5.30 -12.21 -2.14
C ALA A 96 4.05 -12.70 -1.37
N GLU A 97 4.13 -13.80 -0.63
CA GLU A 97 3.05 -14.33 0.19
C GLU A 97 2.97 -13.65 1.56
N ASP A 98 3.98 -12.86 1.94
CA ASP A 98 3.97 -12.06 3.17
C ASP A 98 3.16 -10.76 3.03
N PHE A 99 2.42 -10.60 1.93
CA PHE A 99 1.63 -9.42 1.62
C PHE A 99 0.13 -9.74 1.53
N VAL A 100 -0.68 -8.78 1.98
CA VAL A 100 -2.11 -8.75 1.71
C VAL A 100 -2.42 -7.80 0.57
N PHE A 101 -3.44 -8.17 -0.20
CA PHE A 101 -3.96 -7.44 -1.33
C PHE A 101 -5.38 -6.99 -1.01
N GLY A 102 -5.69 -5.72 -1.19
CA GLY A 102 -7.02 -5.20 -0.91
C GLY A 102 -7.38 -3.94 -1.68
N PHE A 103 -8.66 -3.61 -1.66
CA PHE A 103 -9.24 -2.47 -2.36
C PHE A 103 -10.05 -1.61 -1.40
N HIS A 104 -10.13 -0.31 -1.66
CA HIS A 104 -11.12 0.56 -1.06
C HIS A 104 -12.29 0.74 -2.03
N ALA A 105 -13.49 0.33 -1.64
CA ALA A 105 -14.70 0.61 -2.41
C ALA A 105 -15.20 2.04 -2.15
N MET A 106 -15.93 2.62 -3.11
CA MET A 106 -16.63 3.88 -2.89
C MET A 106 -17.66 3.74 -1.75
N PRO A 107 -17.89 4.80 -0.94
CA PRO A 107 -17.32 6.15 -1.03
C PRO A 107 -15.93 6.31 -0.39
N ASP A 108 -15.35 5.23 0.13
CA ASP A 108 -14.12 5.26 0.93
C ASP A 108 -12.83 5.25 0.11
N SER A 109 -12.90 5.17 -1.22
CA SER A 109 -11.73 5.24 -2.08
C SER A 109 -11.12 6.65 -2.09
N SER A 110 -9.82 6.74 -1.84
CA SER A 110 -9.05 8.00 -1.85
C SER A 110 -8.80 8.54 -3.26
N VAL A 111 -8.95 7.71 -4.30
CA VAL A 111 -8.70 8.06 -5.71
C VAL A 111 -9.82 7.46 -6.57
N GLY A 112 -10.36 8.25 -7.50
CA GLY A 112 -11.39 7.83 -8.46
C GLY A 112 -10.87 6.98 -9.63
N HIS A 113 -9.94 6.07 -9.34
CA HIS A 113 -9.39 5.10 -10.29
C HIS A 113 -9.02 3.82 -9.54
N LEU A 114 -9.22 2.67 -10.17
CA LEU A 114 -8.93 1.36 -9.57
C LEU A 114 -7.46 1.27 -9.14
N HIS A 115 -7.23 0.96 -7.87
CA HIS A 115 -5.90 0.70 -7.34
C HIS A 115 -5.98 -0.36 -6.24
N MET A 116 -5.02 -1.27 -6.23
CA MET A 116 -4.90 -2.30 -5.20
C MET A 116 -3.84 -1.87 -4.20
N HIS A 117 -4.22 -1.87 -2.93
CA HIS A 117 -3.32 -1.73 -1.81
C HIS A 117 -2.58 -3.04 -1.58
N VAL A 118 -1.27 -2.95 -1.46
CA VAL A 118 -0.40 -4.07 -1.06
C VAL A 118 0.31 -3.70 0.23
N LEU A 119 0.08 -4.50 1.26
CA LEU A 119 0.53 -4.23 2.63
C LEU A 119 1.23 -5.47 3.19
N PRO A 120 2.32 -5.33 3.97
CA PRO A 120 2.90 -6.47 4.67
C PRO A 120 1.93 -7.01 5.72
N LEU A 121 1.89 -8.33 5.88
CA LEU A 121 1.09 -9.02 6.90
C LEU A 121 1.55 -8.70 8.33
N SER A 122 2.85 -8.52 8.53
CA SER A 122 3.43 -8.34 9.85
C SER A 122 3.03 -7.00 10.49
N GLU A 123 2.54 -7.07 11.73
CA GLU A 123 2.18 -5.91 12.56
C GLU A 123 3.35 -4.95 12.79
N THR A 124 4.58 -5.42 12.67
CA THR A 124 5.79 -4.58 12.78
C THR A 124 5.74 -3.42 11.79
N PHE A 125 5.19 -3.62 10.59
CA PHE A 125 5.05 -2.56 9.58
C PHE A 125 3.84 -1.65 9.83
N ARG A 126 3.01 -1.98 10.81
CA ARG A 126 1.71 -1.36 11.05
C ARG A 126 1.63 -0.62 12.39
N ARG A 127 2.76 -0.37 13.06
CA ARG A 127 2.84 0.31 14.38
C ARG A 127 2.01 1.59 14.46
N PHE A 128 1.96 2.36 13.38
CA PHE A 128 1.20 3.61 13.31
C PHE A 128 -0.01 3.53 12.36
N SER A 129 -0.44 2.32 11.98
CA SER A 129 -1.69 2.10 11.26
C SER A 129 -2.89 2.40 12.16
N THR A 130 -3.98 2.88 11.58
CA THR A 130 -5.24 3.10 12.30
C THR A 130 -6.22 2.00 11.93
N ASP A 131 -7.02 1.54 12.89
CA ASP A 131 -8.07 0.53 12.65
C ASP A 131 -9.07 0.99 11.57
N ALA A 132 -9.26 2.31 11.47
CA ALA A 132 -10.09 2.92 10.43
C ALA A 132 -9.63 2.59 8.99
N HIS A 133 -8.34 2.29 8.79
CA HIS A 133 -7.83 1.87 7.49
C HIS A 133 -8.22 0.41 7.17
N ASP A 134 -8.23 -0.45 8.18
CA ASP A 134 -8.55 -1.88 8.00
C ASP A 134 -10.03 -2.09 7.71
N VAL A 135 -10.90 -1.31 8.36
CA VAL A 135 -12.36 -1.38 8.16
C VAL A 135 -12.75 -1.04 6.71
N LYS A 136 -11.96 -0.22 6.02
CA LYS A 136 -12.22 0.22 4.63
C LYS A 136 -11.67 -0.73 3.57
N THR A 137 -10.80 -1.66 3.98
CA THR A 137 -10.09 -2.52 3.04
C THR A 137 -10.87 -3.80 2.81
N ILE A 138 -11.34 -4.01 1.59
CA ILE A 138 -11.94 -5.26 1.14
C ILE A 138 -10.81 -6.15 0.61
N PRO A 139 -10.61 -7.37 1.13
CA PRO A 139 -9.59 -8.29 0.63
C PRO A 139 -9.82 -8.62 -0.85
N ALA A 140 -8.77 -8.59 -1.66
CA ALA A 140 -8.85 -8.90 -3.10
C ALA A 140 -9.49 -10.27 -3.36
N ARG A 141 -9.19 -11.26 -2.50
CA ARG A 141 -9.78 -12.60 -2.56
C ARG A 141 -11.32 -12.57 -2.45
N ALA A 142 -11.87 -11.78 -1.53
CA ALA A 142 -13.31 -11.70 -1.36
C ALA A 142 -13.98 -11.09 -2.60
N VAL A 143 -13.33 -10.12 -3.25
CA VAL A 143 -13.81 -9.54 -4.50
C VAL A 143 -13.80 -10.55 -5.64
N ILE A 144 -12.71 -11.31 -5.79
CA ILE A 144 -12.59 -12.38 -6.80
C ILE A 144 -13.71 -13.40 -6.61
N GLU A 145 -13.92 -13.89 -5.38
CA GLU A 145 -14.96 -14.88 -5.08
C GLU A 145 -16.37 -14.40 -5.46
N VAL A 146 -16.68 -13.11 -5.26
CA VAL A 146 -17.97 -12.53 -5.64
C VAL A 146 -18.11 -12.45 -7.17
N LEU A 147 -17.11 -11.90 -7.86
CA LEU A 147 -17.16 -11.73 -9.32
C LEU A 147 -17.23 -13.07 -10.07
N ASP A 148 -16.49 -14.07 -9.59
CA ASP A 148 -16.49 -15.40 -10.18
C ASP A 148 -17.86 -16.08 -9.99
N ALA A 149 -18.48 -15.94 -8.81
CA ALA A 149 -19.82 -16.49 -8.53
C ALA A 149 -20.92 -15.83 -9.37
N GLU A 150 -20.83 -14.51 -9.61
CA GLU A 150 -21.77 -13.80 -10.49
C GLU A 150 -21.63 -14.25 -11.95
N THR A 151 -20.39 -14.49 -12.41
CA THR A 151 -20.12 -14.95 -13.77
C THR A 151 -20.65 -16.37 -14.02
N GLU A 152 -20.54 -17.27 -13.04
CA GLU A 152 -21.10 -18.62 -13.13
C GLU A 152 -22.63 -18.63 -13.13
N GLY A 153 -23.25 -17.73 -12.36
CA GLY A 153 -24.71 -17.62 -12.22
C GLY A 153 -25.44 -17.12 -13.48
N ASP A 154 -24.78 -16.32 -14.32
CA ASP A 154 -25.36 -15.73 -15.55
C ASP A 154 -25.39 -16.69 -16.76
N THR A 155 -24.99 -17.95 -16.57
CA THR A 155 -25.00 -18.98 -17.64
C THR A 155 -26.27 -19.86 -17.69
N HIS A 156 -27.34 -19.47 -16.98
CA HIS A 156 -28.63 -20.16 -16.92
C HIS A 156 -29.80 -19.32 -17.45
#